data_AF-A0AAV8HPK2-F1
#
_entry.id   AF-A0AAV8HPK2-F1
#
_cell.length_a   1.000
_cell.length_b   1.000
_cell.length_c   1.000
_cell.angle_alpha   90.00
_cell.angle_beta   90.00
_cell.angle_gamma   90.00
#
_symmetry.space_group_name_H-M   'P 1'
#
loop_
_entity.id
_entity.type
_entity.pdbx_description
1 polymer ?
#
loop_
_entity_poly.entity_id
_entity_poly.type
_entity_poly.pdbx_seq_one_letter_code
_entity_poly.pdbx_strand_id
1 'polypeptide(L)'
;MSASGSSRGEHIVPEFDTENVEKGLFHQAKEGKITMVLAFDDSEHSFYALEWTLNHFYSPATGGGMGFQLVIVHAKRAMAAANVLRRCYKMRKWIRGSLLQGLFTVEKARAVCSAHSVEAVVEIMEGDAKHVLMEAVAKHHADILILGSHGYNSVQRAFMGSVSDHMAHHAQCSVMIVKRPKPQKGTKKQTH
;
A
#
# COMPACT_ATOMS: atom_id res chain seq x y z
N MET A 1 72.62 -17.18 5.89
CA MET A 1 71.71 -18.04 5.10
C MET A 1 70.38 -18.07 5.80
N SER A 2 69.36 -17.60 5.10
CA SER A 2 67.99 -17.32 5.50
C SER A 2 67.10 -18.58 5.51
N ALA A 3 66.18 -18.67 6.48
CA ALA A 3 64.86 -19.26 6.28
C ALA A 3 63.94 -18.85 7.46
N SER A 4 63.10 -17.83 7.25
CA SER A 4 61.95 -17.52 8.09
C SER A 4 60.71 -18.21 7.50
N GLY A 5 60.05 -19.04 8.30
CA GLY A 5 58.76 -19.64 7.97
C GLY A 5 57.63 -18.63 8.15
N SER A 6 56.93 -18.32 7.06
CA SER A 6 55.72 -17.48 7.06
C SER A 6 54.50 -18.40 6.99
N SER A 7 53.81 -18.59 8.12
CA SER A 7 52.47 -19.16 8.16
C SER A 7 51.46 -18.08 7.78
N ARG A 8 50.93 -18.16 6.56
CA ARG A 8 49.77 -17.35 6.14
C ARG A 8 48.52 -17.95 6.77
N GLY A 9 47.92 -17.22 7.71
CA GLY A 9 46.55 -17.47 8.16
C GLY A 9 45.59 -17.10 7.03
N GLU A 10 44.78 -18.05 6.58
CA GLU A 10 43.64 -17.77 5.72
C GLU A 10 42.59 -17.00 6.54
N HIS A 11 42.44 -15.72 6.22
CA HIS A 11 41.31 -14.92 6.68
C HIS A 11 40.05 -15.43 5.99
N ILE A 12 39.27 -16.24 6.70
CA ILE A 12 37.90 -16.58 6.32
C ILE A 12 37.08 -15.30 6.49
N VAL A 13 36.80 -14.61 5.40
CA VAL A 13 35.78 -13.56 5.36
C VAL A 13 34.42 -14.25 5.53
N PRO A 14 33.61 -13.89 6.54
CA PRO A 14 32.27 -14.44 6.65
C PRO A 14 31.46 -13.98 5.43
N GLU A 15 30.95 -14.94 4.68
CA GLU A 15 30.07 -14.71 3.54
C GLU A 15 28.82 -13.99 4.06
N PHE A 16 28.65 -12.72 3.67
CA PHE A 16 27.56 -11.88 4.13
C PHE A 16 26.29 -12.28 3.38
N ASP A 17 25.56 -13.21 3.97
CA ASP A 17 24.32 -13.77 3.41
C ASP A 17 23.20 -12.72 3.45
N THR A 18 23.08 -11.96 2.36
CA THR A 18 22.06 -10.91 2.18
C THR A 18 20.64 -11.47 2.20
N GLU A 19 20.46 -12.74 1.84
CA GLU A 19 19.16 -13.41 1.82
C GLU A 19 18.62 -13.63 3.23
N ASN A 20 19.50 -13.98 4.18
CA ASN A 20 19.13 -14.15 5.59
C ASN A 20 18.99 -12.82 6.33
N VAL A 21 19.70 -11.76 5.92
CA VAL A 21 19.52 -10.41 6.47
C VAL A 21 18.18 -9.80 6.05
N GLU A 22 17.77 -9.97 4.77
CA GLU A 22 16.45 -9.51 4.33
C GLU A 22 15.34 -10.35 4.98
N LYS A 23 15.44 -11.69 4.98
CA LYS A 23 14.46 -12.55 5.67
C LYS A 23 14.40 -12.25 7.18
N GLY A 24 15.51 -11.93 7.82
CA GLY A 24 15.60 -11.56 9.24
C GLY A 24 14.99 -10.19 9.58
N LEU A 25 14.94 -9.25 8.63
CA LEU A 25 14.26 -7.96 8.82
C LEU A 25 12.74 -8.06 8.61
N PHE A 26 12.27 -9.06 7.86
CA PHE A 26 10.86 -9.29 7.56
C PHE A 26 10.18 -10.34 8.46
N HIS A 27 10.92 -11.08 9.29
CA HIS A 27 10.37 -12.07 10.22
C HIS A 27 10.00 -11.53 11.61
N GLN A 28 9.76 -10.22 11.74
CA GLN A 28 8.90 -9.72 12.82
C GLN A 28 7.47 -9.61 12.31
N ALA A 29 6.78 -10.75 12.20
CA ALA A 29 5.38 -10.75 12.57
C ALA A 29 5.33 -10.15 13.98
N LYS A 30 4.82 -8.92 14.14
CA LYS A 30 4.53 -8.36 15.46
C LYS A 30 3.50 -9.30 16.09
N GLU A 31 3.99 -10.25 16.88
CA GLU A 31 3.21 -11.36 17.43
C GLU A 31 1.87 -10.84 17.97
N GLY A 32 0.77 -11.33 17.39
CA GLY A 32 -0.60 -11.13 17.86
C GLY A 32 -1.43 -10.01 17.22
N LYS A 33 -0.90 -9.22 16.26
CA LYS A 33 -1.71 -8.19 15.57
C LYS A 33 -2.24 -8.66 14.21
N ILE A 34 -3.49 -8.32 13.92
CA ILE A 34 -4.11 -8.51 12.59
C ILE A 34 -3.51 -7.48 11.63
N THR A 35 -2.96 -7.95 10.52
CA THR A 35 -2.35 -7.12 9.47
C THR A 35 -3.38 -6.72 8.43
N MET A 36 -3.64 -5.42 8.37
CA MET A 36 -4.56 -4.80 7.41
C MET A 36 -3.75 -4.09 6.32
N VAL A 37 -3.88 -4.54 5.07
CA VAL A 37 -3.36 -3.83 3.90
C VAL A 37 -4.48 -3.01 3.27
N LEU A 38 -4.29 -1.72 3.06
CA LEU A 38 -5.27 -0.82 2.45
C LEU A 38 -4.76 -0.26 1.13
N ALA A 39 -5.51 -0.45 0.05
CA ALA A 39 -5.18 0.15 -1.24
C ALA A 39 -5.61 1.62 -1.29
N PHE A 40 -4.68 2.49 -1.69
CA PHE A 40 -4.93 3.93 -1.73
C PHE A 40 -4.52 4.54 -3.08
N ASP A 41 -5.48 5.11 -3.80
CA ASP A 41 -5.30 5.66 -5.16
C ASP A 41 -5.61 7.16 -5.26
N ASP A 42 -5.71 7.87 -4.12
CA ASP A 42 -6.12 9.28 -4.03
C ASP A 42 -7.54 9.56 -4.56
N SER A 43 -8.39 8.52 -4.69
CA SER A 43 -9.79 8.69 -5.05
C SER A 43 -10.68 8.91 -3.83
N GLU A 44 -11.84 9.54 -4.00
CA GLU A 44 -12.82 9.71 -2.91
C GLU A 44 -13.22 8.37 -2.25
N HIS A 45 -13.14 7.26 -2.99
CA HIS A 45 -13.48 5.94 -2.49
C HIS A 45 -12.37 5.34 -1.63
N SER A 46 -11.09 5.57 -1.98
CA SER A 46 -9.97 5.15 -1.14
C SER A 46 -9.85 6.01 0.11
N PHE A 47 -10.13 7.32 0.03
CA PHE A 47 -10.24 8.19 1.20
C PHE A 47 -11.33 7.70 2.15
N TYR A 48 -12.53 7.48 1.62
CA TYR A 48 -13.63 6.98 2.43
C TYR A 48 -13.31 5.61 3.06
N ALA A 49 -12.67 4.70 2.32
CA ALA A 49 -12.25 3.41 2.85
C ALA A 49 -11.24 3.54 4.01
N LEU A 50 -10.29 4.48 3.90
CA LEU A 50 -9.31 4.77 4.95
C LEU A 50 -10.00 5.34 6.19
N GLU A 51 -10.78 6.40 6.05
CA GLU A 51 -11.51 7.00 7.17
C GLU A 51 -12.46 6.02 7.84
N TRP A 52 -13.19 5.23 7.04
CA TRP A 52 -14.10 4.22 7.57
C TRP A 52 -13.32 3.19 8.39
N THR A 53 -12.19 2.71 7.89
CA THR A 53 -11.33 1.74 8.61
C THR A 53 -10.84 2.32 9.94
N LEU A 54 -10.32 3.55 9.93
CA LEU A 54 -9.82 4.20 11.15
C LEU A 54 -10.93 4.38 12.19
N ASN A 55 -12.11 4.83 11.77
CA ASN A 55 -13.24 5.03 12.68
C ASN A 55 -13.81 3.73 13.28
N HIS A 56 -13.66 2.60 12.60
CA HIS A 56 -14.25 1.33 13.05
C HIS A 56 -13.27 0.40 13.76
N PHE A 57 -11.98 0.47 13.45
CA PHE A 57 -10.97 -0.41 14.05
C PHE A 57 -10.04 0.30 15.03
N TYR A 58 -9.83 1.61 14.85
CA TYR A 58 -8.88 2.41 15.62
C TYR A 58 -9.55 3.42 16.58
N SER A 59 -10.88 3.36 16.69
CA SER A 59 -11.63 4.16 17.67
C SER A 59 -11.32 3.73 19.11
N PRO A 60 -11.41 4.63 20.11
CA PRO A 60 -11.33 4.26 21.52
C PRO A 60 -12.32 3.14 21.90
N ALA A 61 -13.48 3.09 21.24
CA ALA A 61 -14.50 2.06 21.48
C ALA A 61 -14.04 0.65 21.07
N THR A 62 -13.07 0.53 20.16
CA THR A 62 -12.48 -0.74 19.70
C THR A 62 -11.09 -0.98 20.29
N GLY A 63 -10.76 -0.31 21.39
CA GLY A 63 -9.45 -0.45 22.05
C GLY A 63 -8.32 0.27 21.32
N GLY A 64 -8.62 1.33 20.56
CA GLY A 64 -7.62 2.21 19.96
C GLY A 64 -6.70 1.53 18.94
N GLY A 65 -7.16 0.43 18.31
CA GLY A 65 -6.38 -0.27 17.30
C GLY A 65 -5.22 -1.12 17.83
N MET A 66 -5.16 -1.39 19.14
CA MET A 66 -4.04 -2.14 19.75
C MET A 66 -3.77 -3.50 19.09
N GLY A 67 -4.82 -4.18 18.61
CA GLY A 67 -4.75 -5.48 17.91
C GLY A 67 -4.56 -5.41 16.40
N PHE A 68 -4.44 -4.22 15.80
CA PHE A 68 -4.36 -4.07 14.34
C PHE A 68 -3.08 -3.33 13.94
N GLN A 69 -2.50 -3.72 12.81
CA GLN A 69 -1.47 -2.94 12.12
C GLN A 69 -1.95 -2.58 10.73
N LEU A 70 -1.77 -1.31 10.34
CA LEU A 70 -2.23 -0.78 9.06
C LEU A 70 -1.05 -0.50 8.14
N VAL A 71 -1.06 -1.12 6.96
CA VAL A 71 -0.16 -0.85 5.86
C VAL A 71 -0.97 -0.28 4.71
N ILE A 72 -0.65 0.94 4.27
CA ILE A 72 -1.28 1.61 3.14
C ILE A 72 -0.39 1.46 1.92
N VAL A 73 -0.95 0.95 0.83
CA VAL A 73 -0.21 0.67 -0.41
C VAL A 73 -0.75 1.54 -1.53
N HIS A 74 0.13 2.31 -2.15
CA HIS A 74 -0.15 3.06 -3.35
C HIS A 74 0.56 2.44 -4.56
N ALA A 75 -0.22 1.94 -5.52
CA ALA A 75 0.31 1.43 -6.77
C ALA A 75 0.55 2.57 -7.77
N LYS A 76 1.82 2.81 -8.10
CA LYS A 76 2.23 3.76 -9.13
C LYS A 76 2.46 2.99 -10.44
N ARG A 77 1.69 3.31 -11.48
CA ARG A 77 1.94 2.70 -12.80
C ARG A 77 3.33 3.12 -13.30
N ALA A 78 4.22 2.15 -13.49
CA ALA A 78 5.45 2.36 -14.22
C ALA A 78 5.07 2.83 -15.63
N MET A 79 5.47 4.04 -16.01
CA MET A 79 5.27 4.49 -17.39
C MET A 79 6.13 3.60 -18.30
N ALA A 80 5.50 2.78 -19.15
CA ALA A 80 6.20 2.03 -20.19
C ALA A 80 7.10 2.94 -21.06
N ALA A 81 6.74 4.22 -21.17
CA ALA A 81 7.54 5.23 -21.83
C ALA A 81 8.92 5.44 -21.15
N ALA A 82 9.10 5.25 -19.85
CA ALA A 82 10.37 5.54 -19.18
C ALA A 82 11.57 4.78 -19.77
N ASN A 83 11.36 3.56 -20.30
CA ASN A 83 12.40 2.80 -20.99
C ASN A 83 12.70 3.32 -22.41
N VAL A 84 11.68 3.80 -23.14
CA VAL A 84 11.85 4.47 -24.45
C VAL A 84 12.48 5.86 -24.27
N LEU A 85 12.16 6.52 -23.15
CA LEU A 85 12.43 7.92 -22.89
C LEU A 85 13.77 8.19 -22.20
N ARG A 86 14.45 7.14 -21.69
CA ARG A 86 15.83 7.22 -21.21
C ARG A 86 16.81 7.71 -22.28
N ARG A 87 16.41 7.75 -23.55
CA ARG A 87 17.21 8.24 -24.69
C ARG A 87 17.09 9.74 -24.98
N CYS A 88 16.26 10.53 -24.28
CA CYS A 88 16.12 11.97 -24.59
C CYS A 88 16.10 12.89 -23.34
N TYR A 89 17.10 13.77 -23.26
CA TYR A 89 17.41 14.68 -22.13
C TYR A 89 16.33 15.75 -21.84
N LYS A 90 15.30 15.90 -22.69
CA LYS A 90 14.30 16.99 -22.63
C LYS A 90 13.17 16.79 -21.59
N MET A 91 13.14 15.68 -20.84
CA MET A 91 11.98 15.33 -20.01
C MET A 91 12.24 15.20 -18.50
N ARG A 92 13.21 15.94 -17.96
CA ARG A 92 13.47 16.01 -16.51
C ARG A 92 12.28 16.60 -15.71
N LYS A 93 11.41 17.39 -16.35
CA LYS A 93 10.23 18.04 -15.73
C LYS A 93 9.06 17.09 -15.48
N TRP A 94 8.88 16.04 -16.29
CA TRP A 94 7.76 15.08 -16.15
C TRP A 94 8.06 13.97 -15.14
N ILE A 95 9.31 13.48 -15.08
CA ILE A 95 9.74 12.50 -14.08
C ILE A 95 9.59 13.06 -12.66
N ARG A 96 9.85 14.37 -12.46
CA ARG A 96 9.53 15.07 -11.19
C ARG A 96 8.03 15.07 -10.90
N GLY A 97 7.18 15.27 -11.90
CA GLY A 97 5.73 15.24 -11.74
C GLY A 97 5.21 13.92 -11.16
N SER A 98 5.63 12.78 -11.71
CA SER A 98 5.15 11.46 -11.27
C SER A 98 5.69 11.04 -9.90
N LEU A 99 6.88 11.48 -9.51
CA LEU A 99 7.42 11.25 -8.16
C LEU A 99 6.70 12.13 -7.12
N LEU A 100 6.46 13.40 -7.46
CA LEU A 100 5.74 14.33 -6.60
C LEU A 100 4.28 13.88 -6.38
N GLN A 101 3.61 13.37 -7.41
CA GLN A 101 2.23 12.85 -7.28
C GLN A 101 2.14 11.72 -6.26
N GLY A 102 3.02 10.71 -6.34
CA GLY A 102 3.06 9.62 -5.35
C GLY A 102 3.34 10.12 -3.93
N LEU A 103 4.25 11.09 -3.79
CA LEU A 103 4.53 11.71 -2.49
C LEU A 103 3.32 12.47 -1.92
N PHE A 104 2.57 13.21 -2.75
CA PHE A 104 1.33 13.86 -2.31
C PHE A 104 0.28 12.86 -1.85
N THR A 105 0.12 11.74 -2.57
CA THR A 105 -0.80 10.67 -2.19
C THR A 105 -0.43 10.06 -0.83
N VAL A 106 0.86 9.80 -0.61
CA VAL A 106 1.36 9.32 0.69
C VAL A 106 1.12 10.33 1.80
N GLU A 107 1.42 11.61 1.56
CA GLU A 107 1.26 12.64 2.58
C GLU A 107 -0.20 12.81 2.98
N LYS A 108 -1.13 12.75 2.02
CA LYS A 108 -2.57 12.80 2.32
C LYS A 108 -3.02 11.59 3.14
N ALA A 109 -2.59 10.37 2.79
CA ALA A 109 -2.92 9.17 3.56
C ALA A 109 -2.38 9.27 5.00
N ARG A 110 -1.13 9.72 5.15
CA ARG A 110 -0.48 9.94 6.45
C ARG A 110 -1.21 11.02 7.27
N ALA A 111 -1.63 12.12 6.64
CA ALA A 111 -2.38 13.17 7.31
C ALA A 111 -3.71 12.66 7.89
N VAL A 112 -4.44 11.83 7.14
CA VAL A 112 -5.69 11.21 7.63
C VAL A 112 -5.42 10.27 8.81
N CYS A 113 -4.34 9.47 8.75
CA CYS A 113 -3.96 8.58 9.85
C CYS A 113 -3.56 9.37 11.11
N SER A 114 -2.73 10.41 10.95
CA SER A 114 -2.29 11.28 12.05
C SER A 114 -3.46 11.99 12.73
N ALA A 115 -4.47 12.42 11.97
CA ALA A 115 -5.69 13.01 12.54
C ALA A 115 -6.47 12.03 13.46
N HIS A 116 -6.30 10.73 13.26
CA HIS A 116 -6.88 9.68 14.09
C HIS A 116 -5.90 9.11 15.13
N SER A 117 -4.71 9.72 15.30
CA SER A 117 -3.63 9.22 16.16
C SER A 117 -3.17 7.79 15.83
N VAL A 118 -3.21 7.42 14.54
CA VAL A 118 -2.82 6.09 14.06
C VAL A 118 -1.49 6.17 13.31
N GLU A 119 -0.52 5.35 13.71
CA GLU A 119 0.70 5.14 12.95
C GLU A 119 0.50 4.04 11.90
N ALA A 120 0.39 4.45 10.64
CA ALA A 120 0.33 3.54 9.50
C ALA A 120 1.67 3.51 8.74
N VAL A 121 2.06 2.33 8.26
CA VAL A 121 3.14 2.21 7.28
C VAL A 121 2.56 2.58 5.91
N VAL A 122 3.23 3.44 5.15
CA VAL A 122 2.77 3.81 3.80
C VAL A 122 3.84 3.44 2.79
N GLU A 123 3.50 2.58 1.84
CA GLU A 123 4.40 2.08 0.79
C GLU A 123 3.92 2.51 -0.60
N ILE A 124 4.85 2.97 -1.43
CA ILE A 124 4.63 3.18 -2.87
C ILE A 124 5.29 2.01 -3.60
N MET A 125 4.51 1.30 -4.40
CA MET A 125 4.99 0.17 -5.19
C MET A 125 4.75 0.44 -6.69
N GLU A 126 5.68 0.04 -7.54
CA GLU A 126 5.57 0.27 -8.99
C GLU A 126 4.95 -0.93 -9.70
N GLY A 127 3.91 -0.70 -10.50
CA GLY A 127 3.27 -1.76 -11.27
C GLY A 127 1.80 -1.53 -11.59
N ASP A 128 1.14 -2.55 -12.13
CA ASP A 128 -0.32 -2.60 -12.21
C ASP A 128 -0.89 -2.81 -10.81
N ALA A 129 -1.97 -2.10 -10.47
CA ALA A 129 -2.56 -2.14 -9.14
C ALA A 129 -2.94 -3.56 -8.69
N LYS A 130 -3.41 -4.42 -9.60
CA LYS A 130 -3.77 -5.80 -9.25
C LYS A 130 -2.56 -6.59 -8.81
N HIS A 131 -1.47 -6.50 -9.56
CA HIS A 131 -0.22 -7.19 -9.25
C HIS A 131 0.39 -6.66 -7.96
N VAL A 132 0.50 -5.33 -7.84
CA VAL A 132 1.05 -4.65 -6.65
C VAL A 132 0.30 -5.06 -5.38
N LEU A 133 -1.04 -5.12 -5.43
CA LEU A 133 -1.81 -5.49 -4.25
C LEU A 133 -1.67 -6.98 -3.89
N MET A 134 -1.58 -7.87 -4.88
CA MET A 134 -1.27 -9.29 -4.61
C MET A 134 0.10 -9.46 -3.97
N GLU A 135 1.11 -8.75 -4.50
CA GLU A 135 2.45 -8.74 -3.96
C GLU A 135 2.47 -8.17 -2.53
N ALA A 136 1.79 -7.06 -2.29
CA ALA A 136 1.70 -6.47 -0.95
C ALA A 136 1.00 -7.38 0.06
N VAL A 137 -0.09 -8.05 -0.34
CA VAL A 137 -0.78 -9.04 0.51
C VAL A 137 0.16 -10.16 0.90
N ALA A 138 0.94 -10.70 -0.05
CA ALA A 138 1.91 -11.75 0.22
C ALA A 138 3.07 -11.24 1.09
N LYS A 139 3.66 -10.08 0.74
CA LYS A 139 4.81 -9.46 1.40
C LYS A 139 4.53 -9.17 2.88
N HIS A 140 3.34 -8.64 3.18
CA HIS A 140 2.96 -8.25 4.54
C HIS A 140 2.21 -9.34 5.29
N HIS A 141 2.00 -10.52 4.70
CA HIS A 141 1.15 -11.58 5.26
C HIS A 141 -0.22 -11.03 5.71
N ALA A 142 -0.88 -10.28 4.83
CA ALA A 142 -2.09 -9.57 5.17
C ALA A 142 -3.21 -10.53 5.59
N ASP A 143 -3.86 -10.25 6.71
CA ASP A 143 -5.09 -10.95 7.12
C ASP A 143 -6.31 -10.37 6.40
N ILE A 144 -6.28 -9.04 6.18
CA ILE A 144 -7.36 -8.29 5.55
C ILE A 144 -6.81 -7.32 4.50
N LEU A 145 -7.28 -7.43 3.26
CA LEU A 145 -7.10 -6.44 2.21
C LEU A 145 -8.33 -5.51 2.14
N ILE A 146 -8.10 -4.20 2.26
CA ILE A 146 -9.12 -3.17 2.32
C ILE A 146 -9.09 -2.33 1.04
N LEU A 147 -10.24 -2.22 0.39
CA LEU A 147 -10.39 -1.55 -0.89
C LEU A 147 -11.58 -0.61 -0.86
N GLY A 148 -11.48 0.53 -1.55
CA GLY A 148 -12.66 1.26 -1.98
C GLY A 148 -13.46 0.41 -2.98
N SER A 149 -14.79 0.58 -3.02
CA SER A 149 -15.61 -0.13 -4.02
C SER A 149 -15.31 0.27 -5.46
N HIS A 150 -14.72 1.46 -5.66
CA HIS A 150 -14.34 2.02 -6.94
C HIS A 150 -13.00 2.78 -6.81
N GLY A 151 -12.40 3.17 -7.93
CA GLY A 151 -11.21 4.03 -7.97
C GLY A 151 -11.40 5.28 -8.85
N TYR A 152 -10.31 6.00 -9.10
CA TYR A 152 -10.31 7.31 -9.78
C TYR A 152 -10.98 7.34 -11.17
N ASN A 153 -10.96 6.24 -11.94
CA ASN A 153 -11.43 6.19 -13.33
C ASN A 153 -12.81 5.51 -13.54
N SER A 154 -13.62 5.39 -12.49
CA SER A 154 -14.86 4.60 -12.56
C SER A 154 -16.08 5.42 -13.01
N VAL A 155 -16.78 4.94 -14.05
CA VAL A 155 -18.05 5.53 -14.52
C VAL A 155 -19.20 4.95 -13.70
N GLN A 156 -19.98 5.81 -13.05
CA GLN A 156 -21.04 5.44 -12.10
C GLN A 156 -22.22 4.69 -12.75
N ARG A 157 -22.12 3.37 -12.85
CA ARG A 157 -23.24 2.40 -12.81
C ARG A 157 -22.83 1.26 -11.88
N ALA A 158 -23.80 0.50 -11.37
CA ALA A 158 -23.74 -0.38 -10.18
C ALA A 158 -22.68 -1.52 -10.13
N PHE A 159 -21.48 -1.33 -10.67
CA PHE A 159 -20.40 -2.30 -10.78
C PHE A 159 -19.26 -1.93 -9.83
N MET A 160 -18.63 -2.95 -9.24
CA MET A 160 -17.38 -2.77 -8.51
C MET A 160 -16.26 -2.35 -9.47
N GLY A 161 -15.28 -1.59 -8.97
CA GLY A 161 -14.08 -1.26 -9.72
C GLY A 161 -13.29 -2.52 -10.10
N SER A 162 -12.59 -2.48 -11.24
CA SER A 162 -11.89 -3.65 -11.78
C SER A 162 -10.81 -4.23 -10.87
N VAL A 163 -10.21 -3.40 -10.01
CA VAL A 163 -9.24 -3.84 -8.99
C VAL A 163 -9.96 -4.53 -7.84
N SER A 164 -11.00 -3.89 -7.29
CA SER A 164 -11.78 -4.42 -6.17
C SER A 164 -12.46 -5.74 -6.52
N ASP A 165 -13.05 -5.83 -7.71
CA ASP A 165 -13.62 -7.06 -8.24
C ASP A 165 -12.58 -8.17 -8.41
N HIS A 166 -11.42 -7.85 -9.00
CA HIS A 166 -10.37 -8.85 -9.17
C HIS A 166 -9.85 -9.36 -7.83
N MET A 167 -9.60 -8.47 -6.86
CA MET A 167 -9.11 -8.85 -5.53
C MET A 167 -10.13 -9.69 -4.77
N ALA A 168 -11.43 -9.37 -4.84
CA ALA A 168 -12.48 -10.15 -4.19
C ALA A 168 -12.46 -11.64 -4.57
N HIS A 169 -12.01 -11.95 -5.80
CA HIS A 169 -11.97 -13.31 -6.32
C HIS A 169 -10.60 -14.00 -6.19
N HIS A 170 -9.51 -13.24 -6.05
CA HIS A 170 -8.15 -13.79 -6.21
C HIS A 170 -7.20 -13.51 -5.04
N ALA A 171 -7.51 -12.55 -4.16
CA ALA A 171 -6.65 -12.25 -3.02
C ALA A 171 -6.53 -13.45 -2.08
N GLN A 172 -5.33 -13.70 -1.56
CA GLN A 172 -5.04 -14.81 -0.64
C GLN A 172 -5.41 -14.50 0.83
N CYS A 173 -6.21 -13.47 1.05
CA CYS A 173 -6.65 -13.01 2.37
C CYS A 173 -8.11 -12.54 2.32
N SER A 174 -8.68 -12.21 3.48
CA SER A 174 -10.04 -11.65 3.52
C SER A 174 -10.08 -10.29 2.83
N VAL A 175 -11.08 -10.05 1.98
CA VAL A 175 -11.21 -8.77 1.27
C VAL A 175 -12.38 -7.97 1.85
N MET A 176 -12.10 -6.77 2.34
CA MET A 176 -13.09 -5.81 2.80
C MET A 176 -13.26 -4.69 1.78
N ILE A 177 -14.44 -4.62 1.17
CA ILE A 177 -14.76 -3.61 0.17
C ILE A 177 -15.67 -2.54 0.78
N VAL A 178 -15.12 -1.36 0.99
CA VAL A 178 -15.82 -0.25 1.61
C VAL A 178 -16.51 0.58 0.53
N LYS A 179 -17.85 0.55 0.55
CA LYS A 179 -18.68 1.31 -0.39
C LYS A 179 -19.03 2.67 0.21
N ARG A 180 -18.62 3.75 -0.48
CA ARG A 180 -19.08 5.10 -0.17
C ARG A 180 -20.59 5.24 -0.48
N PRO A 181 -21.43 5.64 0.48
CA PRO A 181 -22.84 5.92 0.22
C PRO A 181 -23.00 7.04 -0.81
N LYS A 182 -23.97 6.91 -1.73
CA LYS A 182 -24.33 8.03 -2.62
C LYS A 182 -25.10 9.07 -1.81
N PRO A 183 -24.88 10.38 -2.02
CA PRO A 183 -25.75 11.41 -1.48
C PRO A 183 -27.18 11.13 -1.96
N GLN A 184 -28.12 10.92 -1.03
CA GLN A 184 -29.53 10.77 -1.41
C GLN A 184 -29.99 12.09 -2.06
N LYS A 185 -30.45 12.03 -3.32
CA LYS A 185 -31.17 13.17 -3.92
C LYS A 185 -32.46 13.33 -3.12
N GLY A 186 -32.60 14.44 -2.40
CA GLY A 186 -33.79 14.73 -1.60
C GLY A 186 -35.06 14.53 -2.43
N THR A 187 -35.98 13.71 -1.91
CA THR A 187 -37.36 13.62 -2.40
C THR A 187 -37.95 15.02 -2.42
N LYS A 188 -38.23 15.55 -3.63
CA LYS A 188 -39.09 16.73 -3.76
C LYS A 188 -40.41 16.39 -3.09
N LYS A 189 -40.73 17.02 -1.96
CA LYS A 189 -42.09 17.00 -1.40
C LYS A 189 -43.01 17.58 -2.48
N GLN A 190 -43.90 16.75 -3.02
CA GLN A 190 -45.07 17.22 -3.75
C GLN A 190 -45.93 17.98 -2.73
N THR A 191 -45.93 19.30 -2.81
CA THR A 191 -46.99 20.13 -2.24
C THR A 191 -48.22 19.94 -3.11
N HIS A 192 -49.26 19.31 -2.54
CA HIS A 192 -50.63 19.38 -3.03
C HIS A 192 -51.29 20.66 -2.50
#